data_AF-A0A498JJD0-F1
#
_entry.id   AF-A0A498JJD0-F1
#
_cell.length_a   1.000
_cell.length_b   1.000
_cell.length_c   1.000
_cell.angle_alpha   90.00
_cell.angle_beta   90.00
_cell.angle_gamma   90.00
#
_symmetry.space_group_name_H-M   'P 1'
#
loop_
_entity.id
_entity.type
_entity.pdbx_description
1 polymer ?
#
loop_
_entity_poly.entity_id
_entity_poly.type
_entity_poly.pdbx_seq_one_letter_code
_entity_poly.pdbx_strand_id
1 'polypeptide(L)'
;MTRHLWEGYLVGQAFLREFGHELGGIQGTSVSSDLSIVDLDIPFCLVFATGCCYLASSVRLHTDGLSGISPTANHLAESVSGAITIRAFNEEERFLAKNFDLIDTNASPFFHSFAANEWFIQRLEIISAAVLASAALCMSLLPSGTFSSGKLFYFSGKFLANGKKARASYQLPCHCRIHRNGTFLWSFIKHFLNNQCTIANCIISVERLNQYMHIPSEVTEIVEGNRPPANWPDAGKVEIRNLRIRYRADTPLVLNGISCIFEGHKIGIVGRTGSGKSLIGALFRLVEPAGGKIIVDGIDISTIGLHDLRSRFGIIPQDPTLFNGTVRFNLDPLSQHSNQEIWEEKEGGLDSLVVEDGSNWSMGQRQLFCLGRALLNRSRVLVLDEATKIIGHSVEINASTFITSQGNKCNPHNTFKGK
;
A
#
# COMPACT_ATOMS: atom_id res chain seq x y z
N MET A 1 -18.90 -5.57 -13.07
CA MET A 1 -19.73 -4.84 -12.08
C MET A 1 -21.20 -4.75 -12.50
N THR A 2 -21.52 -4.20 -13.68
CA THR A 2 -22.89 -4.19 -14.26
C THR A 2 -23.52 -5.59 -14.39
N ARG A 3 -22.72 -6.61 -14.74
CA ARG A 3 -23.18 -8.01 -14.83
C ARG A 3 -23.54 -8.63 -13.48
N HIS A 4 -22.79 -8.33 -12.41
CA HIS A 4 -23.08 -8.82 -11.06
C HIS A 4 -24.24 -8.07 -10.39
N LEU A 5 -24.46 -6.81 -10.76
CA LEU A 5 -25.68 -6.09 -10.40
C LEU A 5 -26.91 -6.67 -11.11
N TRP A 6 -26.75 -7.10 -12.37
CA TRP A 6 -27.79 -7.82 -13.11
C TRP A 6 -28.07 -9.22 -12.55
N GLU A 7 -27.03 -9.94 -12.12
CA GLU A 7 -27.20 -11.20 -11.39
C GLU A 7 -27.83 -10.98 -10.01
N GLY A 8 -27.47 -9.91 -9.29
CA GLY A 8 -28.16 -9.48 -8.08
C GLY A 8 -29.61 -9.07 -8.32
N TYR A 9 -29.93 -8.50 -9.49
CA TYR A 9 -31.29 -8.23 -9.97
C TYR A 9 -32.07 -9.53 -10.21
N LEU A 10 -31.46 -10.53 -10.85
CA LEU A 10 -32.06 -11.84 -11.07
C LEU A 10 -32.27 -12.62 -9.77
N VAL A 11 -31.32 -12.56 -8.83
CA VAL A 11 -31.41 -13.17 -7.51
C VAL A 11 -32.44 -12.43 -6.64
N GLY A 12 -32.49 -11.10 -6.71
CA GLY A 12 -33.50 -10.28 -6.04
C GLY A 12 -34.91 -10.53 -6.59
N GLN A 13 -35.06 -10.67 -7.91
CA GLN A 13 -36.30 -11.09 -8.55
C GLN A 13 -36.68 -12.53 -8.18
N ALA A 14 -35.71 -13.45 -8.11
CA ALA A 14 -35.96 -14.83 -7.70
C ALA A 14 -36.39 -14.92 -6.24
N PHE A 15 -35.72 -14.20 -5.34
CA PHE A 15 -36.06 -14.11 -3.91
C PHE A 15 -37.43 -13.45 -3.71
N LEU A 16 -37.77 -12.39 -4.45
CA LEU A 16 -39.09 -11.76 -4.39
C LEU A 16 -40.18 -12.58 -5.06
N ARG A 17 -39.87 -13.34 -6.11
CA ARG A 17 -40.78 -14.33 -6.69
C ARG A 17 -41.02 -15.47 -5.73
N GLU A 18 -40.00 -15.98 -5.06
CA GLU A 18 -40.11 -17.00 -4.01
C GLU A 18 -40.84 -16.47 -2.78
N PHE A 19 -40.59 -15.24 -2.35
CA PHE A 19 -41.33 -14.59 -1.25
C PHE A 19 -42.78 -14.30 -1.64
N GLY A 20 -43.02 -13.92 -2.89
CA GLY A 20 -44.34 -13.84 -3.52
C GLY A 20 -44.99 -15.22 -3.66
N HIS A 21 -44.21 -16.29 -3.82
CA HIS A 21 -44.64 -17.69 -3.83
C HIS A 21 -44.81 -18.28 -2.43
N GLU A 22 -44.18 -17.74 -1.38
CA GLU A 22 -44.43 -18.07 0.02
C GLU A 22 -45.68 -17.34 0.52
N LEU A 23 -45.87 -16.08 0.12
CA LEU A 23 -47.15 -15.38 0.25
C LEU A 23 -48.25 -16.04 -0.60
N GLY A 24 -47.88 -16.59 -1.76
CA GLY A 24 -48.70 -17.42 -2.66
C GLY A 24 -48.71 -18.91 -2.30
N GLY A 25 -47.99 -19.33 -1.26
CA GLY A 25 -47.75 -20.73 -0.88
C GLY A 25 -48.97 -21.39 -0.23
N ILE A 26 -50.05 -20.62 -0.13
CA ILE A 26 -51.40 -21.12 0.13
C ILE A 26 -52.09 -21.35 -1.23
N GLN A 27 -51.42 -22.08 -2.14
CA GLN A 27 -52.04 -22.57 -3.38
C GLN A 27 -52.80 -23.87 -3.09
N GLY A 28 -53.95 -23.69 -2.48
CA GLY A 28 -55.09 -24.56 -2.64
C GLY A 28 -56.31 -23.66 -2.83
N THR A 29 -56.45 -23.02 -3.99
CA THR A 29 -57.72 -22.57 -4.62
C THR A 29 -57.47 -21.59 -5.76
N SER A 30 -58.16 -21.86 -6.87
CA SER A 30 -58.11 -21.28 -8.21
C SER A 30 -58.55 -19.81 -8.32
N VAL A 31 -57.80 -18.88 -7.72
CA VAL A 31 -57.90 -17.44 -8.00
C VAL A 31 -56.50 -16.84 -7.86
N SER A 32 -55.64 -17.05 -8.86
CA SER A 32 -54.27 -16.52 -8.87
C SER A 32 -54.03 -15.46 -9.96
N SER A 33 -55.09 -14.94 -10.59
CA SER A 33 -54.98 -13.92 -11.66
C SER A 33 -55.28 -12.50 -11.22
N ASP A 34 -55.88 -12.29 -10.04
CA ASP A 34 -56.51 -11.00 -9.72
C ASP A 34 -55.84 -10.22 -8.57
N LEU A 35 -54.70 -10.72 -8.05
CA LEU A 35 -53.83 -9.98 -7.11
C LEU A 35 -52.58 -9.43 -7.81
N SER A 36 -52.66 -9.20 -9.11
CA SER A 36 -51.71 -8.43 -9.93
C SER A 36 -52.21 -6.98 -10.13
N ILE A 37 -52.79 -6.37 -9.09
CA ILE A 37 -53.39 -5.02 -9.18
C ILE A 37 -52.35 -3.92 -8.89
N VAL A 38 -51.25 -4.22 -8.21
CA VAL A 38 -50.13 -3.28 -8.03
C VAL A 38 -48.97 -3.77 -8.89
N ASP A 39 -48.73 -3.07 -9.99
CA ASP A 39 -47.58 -3.31 -10.86
C ASP A 39 -46.28 -3.01 -10.09
N LEU A 40 -45.65 -4.08 -9.57
CA LEU A 40 -44.44 -4.03 -8.76
C LEU A 40 -43.17 -3.87 -9.62
N ASP A 41 -43.27 -3.96 -10.95
CA ASP A 41 -42.13 -3.85 -11.84
C ASP A 41 -41.61 -2.40 -11.90
N ILE A 42 -42.51 -1.41 -11.84
CA ILE A 42 -42.14 0.02 -11.90
C ILE A 42 -41.36 0.47 -10.64
N PRO A 43 -41.84 0.25 -9.40
CA PRO A 43 -41.07 0.55 -8.19
C PRO A 43 -39.72 -0.16 -8.16
N PHE A 44 -39.65 -1.40 -8.67
CA PHE A 44 -38.43 -2.18 -8.71
C PHE A 44 -37.40 -1.60 -9.68
N CYS A 45 -37.82 -1.21 -10.89
CA CYS A 45 -36.96 -0.52 -11.85
C CYS A 45 -36.40 0.79 -11.27
N LEU A 46 -37.20 1.54 -10.51
CA LEU A 46 -36.77 2.77 -9.84
C LEU A 46 -35.75 2.51 -8.74
N VAL A 47 -35.92 1.44 -7.94
CA VAL A 47 -34.93 1.02 -6.92
C VAL A 47 -33.63 0.59 -7.58
N PHE A 48 -33.69 -0.16 -8.67
CA PHE A 48 -32.51 -0.61 -9.40
C PHE A 48 -31.74 0.57 -10.01
N ALA A 49 -32.44 1.51 -10.66
CA ALA A 49 -31.83 2.70 -11.24
C ALA A 49 -31.16 3.57 -10.17
N THR A 50 -31.84 3.84 -9.05
CA THR A 50 -31.28 4.61 -7.94
C THR A 50 -30.10 3.90 -7.28
N GLY A 51 -30.16 2.58 -7.13
CA GLY A 51 -29.04 1.75 -6.62
C GLY A 51 -27.81 1.78 -7.52
N CYS A 52 -27.98 1.74 -8.84
CA CYS A 52 -26.87 1.84 -9.79
C CYS A 52 -26.19 3.20 -9.74
N CYS A 53 -26.97 4.29 -9.68
CA CYS A 53 -26.43 5.64 -9.52
C CYS A 53 -25.68 5.81 -8.20
N TYR A 54 -26.25 5.33 -7.09
CA TYR A 54 -25.62 5.38 -5.78
C TYR A 54 -24.28 4.63 -5.76
N LEU A 55 -24.23 3.41 -6.31
CA LEU A 55 -23.00 2.63 -6.34
C LEU A 55 -21.89 3.33 -7.13
N ALA A 56 -22.21 3.86 -8.31
CA ALA A 56 -21.23 4.59 -9.13
C ALA A 56 -20.67 5.82 -8.40
N SER A 57 -21.54 6.58 -7.73
CA SER A 57 -21.13 7.73 -6.92
C SER A 57 -20.34 7.33 -5.68
N SER A 58 -20.74 6.28 -4.96
CA SER A 58 -20.09 5.79 -3.74
C SER A 58 -18.66 5.33 -4.01
N VAL A 59 -18.46 4.53 -5.06
CA VAL A 59 -17.13 4.04 -5.47
C VAL A 59 -16.20 5.19 -5.82
N ARG A 60 -16.70 6.18 -6.56
CA ARG A 60 -15.91 7.36 -6.96
C ARG A 60 -15.52 8.19 -5.74
N LEU A 61 -16.47 8.53 -4.88
CA LEU A 61 -16.23 9.32 -3.66
C LEU A 61 -15.26 8.61 -2.70
N HIS A 62 -15.36 7.29 -2.58
CA HIS A 62 -14.43 6.51 -1.77
C HIS A 62 -13.02 6.49 -2.39
N THR A 63 -12.91 6.42 -3.71
CA THR A 63 -11.61 6.48 -4.42
C THR A 63 -10.95 7.84 -4.24
N ASP A 64 -11.72 8.93 -4.35
CA ASP A 64 -11.25 10.30 -4.17
C ASP A 64 -10.79 10.53 -2.72
N GLY A 65 -11.58 10.09 -1.73
CA GLY A 65 -11.21 10.16 -0.31
C GLY A 65 -9.93 9.39 0.03
N LEU A 66 -9.75 8.19 -0.54
CA LEU A 66 -8.51 7.43 -0.36
C LEU A 66 -7.28 8.10 -1.01
N SER A 67 -7.49 8.89 -2.06
CA SER A 67 -6.41 9.59 -2.76
C SER A 67 -5.98 10.87 -2.02
N GLY A 68 -6.89 11.50 -1.27
CA GLY A 68 -6.63 12.68 -0.46
C GLY A 68 -5.74 12.42 0.77
N ILE A 69 -5.69 11.19 1.28
CA ILE A 69 -4.89 10.83 2.47
C ILE A 69 -3.38 11.00 2.21
N SER A 70 -2.90 10.65 1.00
CA SER A 70 -1.47 10.69 0.69
C SER A 70 -0.87 12.10 0.73
N PRO A 71 -1.46 13.13 0.06
CA PRO A 71 -0.99 14.50 0.17
C PRO A 71 -0.93 15.03 1.61
N THR A 72 -1.95 14.74 2.43
CA THR A 72 -1.98 15.17 3.83
C THR A 72 -0.85 14.52 4.65
N ALA A 73 -0.65 13.20 4.49
CA ALA A 73 0.41 12.47 5.17
C ALA A 73 1.80 12.95 4.73
N ASN A 74 2.01 13.17 3.43
CA ASN A 74 3.27 13.68 2.89
C ASN A 74 3.57 15.10 3.42
N HIS A 75 2.58 15.99 3.41
CA HIS A 75 2.74 17.35 3.93
C HIS A 75 3.10 17.34 5.43
N LEU A 76 2.50 16.45 6.21
CA LEU A 76 2.84 16.27 7.62
C LEU A 76 4.27 15.75 7.79
N ALA A 77 4.67 14.73 7.04
CA ALA A 77 6.01 14.16 7.09
C ALA A 77 7.08 15.20 6.71
N GLU A 78 6.87 15.96 5.64
CA GLU A 78 7.73 17.08 5.22
C GLU A 78 7.81 18.16 6.30
N SER A 79 6.68 18.52 6.92
CA SER A 79 6.63 19.53 7.97
C SER A 79 7.39 19.09 9.23
N VAL A 80 7.26 17.82 9.62
CA VAL A 80 8.00 17.25 10.77
C VAL A 80 9.49 17.22 10.48
N SER A 81 9.89 16.75 9.30
CA SER A 81 11.31 16.70 8.89
C SER A 81 11.91 18.11 8.77
N GLY A 82 11.12 19.10 8.36
CA GLY A 82 11.54 20.50 8.16
C GLY A 82 11.23 21.44 9.33
N ALA A 83 10.80 20.94 10.49
CA ALA A 83 10.24 21.77 11.56
C ALA A 83 11.19 22.85 12.10
N ILE A 84 12.51 22.60 12.08
CA ILE A 84 13.51 23.59 12.48
C ILE A 84 13.57 24.72 11.44
N THR A 85 13.61 24.37 10.16
CA THR A 85 13.67 25.34 9.05
C THR A 85 12.42 26.20 8.99
N ILE A 86 11.23 25.60 9.13
CA ILE A 86 9.96 26.32 9.12
C ILE A 86 9.93 27.37 10.24
N ARG A 87 10.35 27.00 11.45
CA ARG A 87 10.45 27.90 12.61
C ARG A 87 11.52 28.96 12.43
N ALA A 88 12.66 28.61 11.83
CA ALA A 88 13.75 29.56 11.58
C ALA A 88 13.34 30.68 10.61
N PHE A 89 12.46 30.39 9.63
CA PHE A 89 11.92 31.38 8.71
C PHE A 89 10.60 32.01 9.15
N ASN A 90 10.04 31.61 10.30
CA ASN A 90 8.77 32.10 10.83
C ASN A 90 7.59 31.97 9.83
N GLU A 91 7.52 30.81 9.17
CA GLU A 91 6.54 30.47 8.13
C GLU A 91 5.50 29.43 8.62
N GLU A 92 5.31 29.29 9.93
CA GLU A 92 4.41 28.30 10.54
C GLU A 92 2.96 28.47 10.06
N GLU A 93 2.45 29.71 10.04
CA GLU A 93 1.08 30.01 9.63
C GLU A 93 0.78 29.58 8.19
N ARG A 94 1.75 29.74 7.28
CA ARG A 94 1.62 29.30 5.89
C ARG A 94 1.47 27.78 5.80
N PHE A 95 2.27 27.04 6.55
CA PHE A 95 2.20 25.58 6.61
C PHE A 95 0.91 25.10 7.30
N LEU A 96 0.48 25.78 8.37
CA LEU A 96 -0.78 25.47 9.06
C LEU A 96 -1.99 25.69 8.15
N ALA A 97 -2.07 26.83 7.46
CA ALA A 97 -3.15 27.13 6.52
C ALA A 97 -3.22 26.08 5.39
N LYS A 98 -2.07 25.71 4.82
CA LYS A 98 -2.00 24.64 3.81
C LYS A 98 -2.44 23.27 4.37
N ASN A 99 -2.08 22.97 5.62
CA ASN A 99 -2.50 21.73 6.27
C ASN A 99 -4.03 21.68 6.47
N PHE A 100 -4.65 22.78 6.87
CA PHE A 100 -6.11 22.87 6.99
C PHE A 100 -6.80 22.70 5.63
N ASP A 101 -6.31 23.35 4.58
CA ASP A 101 -6.86 23.19 3.21
C ASP A 101 -6.80 21.73 2.72
N LEU A 102 -5.70 21.03 2.99
CA LEU A 102 -5.56 19.60 2.68
C LEU A 102 -6.51 18.72 3.50
N ILE A 103 -6.69 19.03 4.79
CA ILE A 103 -7.63 18.31 5.67
C ILE A 103 -9.08 18.51 5.19
N ASP A 104 -9.46 19.75 4.89
CA ASP A 104 -10.81 20.10 4.42
C ASP A 104 -11.11 19.44 3.07
N THR A 105 -10.15 19.48 2.15
CA THR A 105 -10.24 18.80 0.85
C THR A 105 -10.38 17.29 1.02
N ASN A 106 -9.65 16.68 1.97
CA ASN A 106 -9.74 15.25 2.25
C ASN A 106 -11.05 14.87 2.98
N ALA A 107 -11.61 15.76 3.79
CA ALA A 107 -12.86 15.53 4.52
C ALA A 107 -14.11 15.66 3.62
N SER A 108 -14.06 16.52 2.60
CA SER A 108 -15.19 16.78 1.70
C SER A 108 -15.77 15.50 1.03
N PRO A 109 -14.98 14.57 0.45
CA PRO A 109 -15.51 13.31 -0.11
C PRO A 109 -16.26 12.45 0.90
N PHE A 110 -15.83 12.43 2.18
CA PHE A 110 -16.55 11.70 3.23
C PHE A 110 -17.92 12.33 3.52
N PHE A 111 -17.99 13.66 3.57
CA PHE A 111 -19.25 14.37 3.73
C PHE A 111 -20.20 14.11 2.54
N HIS A 112 -19.68 14.16 1.31
CA HIS A 112 -20.47 13.83 0.12
C HIS A 112 -20.92 12.37 0.08
N SER A 113 -20.08 11.44 0.56
CA SER A 113 -20.43 10.01 0.67
C SER A 113 -21.55 9.79 1.68
N PHE A 114 -21.47 10.45 2.84
CA PHE A 114 -22.53 10.43 3.84
C PHE A 114 -23.84 11.01 3.28
N ALA A 115 -23.78 12.17 2.63
CA ALA A 115 -24.94 12.80 1.99
C ALA A 115 -25.54 11.92 0.88
N ALA A 116 -24.71 11.23 0.09
CA ALA A 116 -25.18 10.29 -0.94
C ALA A 116 -25.89 9.07 -0.33
N ASN A 117 -25.40 8.56 0.80
CA ASN A 117 -26.04 7.47 1.54
C ASN A 117 -27.40 7.91 2.11
N GLU A 118 -27.49 9.08 2.74
CA GLU A 118 -28.76 9.62 3.25
C GLU A 118 -29.75 9.91 2.12
N TRP A 119 -29.28 10.48 1.00
CA TRP A 119 -30.10 10.69 -0.19
C TRP A 119 -30.69 9.37 -0.71
N PHE A 120 -29.86 8.33 -0.77
CA PHE A 120 -30.28 7.01 -1.22
C PHE A 120 -31.32 6.40 -0.28
N ILE A 121 -31.07 6.45 1.04
CA ILE A 121 -32.02 5.98 2.07
C ILE A 121 -33.35 6.72 1.96
N GLN A 122 -33.34 8.05 1.80
CA GLN A 122 -34.55 8.84 1.69
C GLN A 122 -35.36 8.48 0.44
N ARG A 123 -34.70 8.36 -0.73
CA ARG A 123 -35.36 7.93 -1.98
C ARG A 123 -35.97 6.56 -1.82
N LEU A 124 -35.23 5.68 -1.16
CA LEU A 124 -35.69 4.36 -0.86
C LEU A 124 -36.98 4.39 0.01
N GLU A 125 -36.96 5.09 1.14
CA GLU A 125 -38.13 5.19 2.02
C GLU A 125 -39.35 5.79 1.32
N ILE A 126 -39.17 6.79 0.45
CA ILE A 126 -40.26 7.38 -0.35
C ILE A 126 -40.90 6.34 -1.28
N ILE A 127 -40.09 5.56 -2.00
CA ILE A 127 -40.60 4.49 -2.88
C ILE A 127 -41.37 3.46 -2.04
N SER A 128 -40.83 3.08 -0.88
CA SER A 128 -41.49 2.13 0.02
C SER A 128 -42.84 2.65 0.54
N ALA A 129 -42.92 3.93 0.91
CA ALA A 129 -44.13 4.57 1.39
C ALA A 129 -45.18 4.69 0.28
N ALA A 130 -44.76 5.00 -0.95
CA ALA A 130 -45.65 5.05 -2.11
C ALA A 130 -46.25 3.67 -2.43
N VAL A 131 -45.44 2.61 -2.41
CA VAL A 131 -45.91 1.23 -2.61
C VAL A 131 -46.91 0.84 -1.52
N LEU A 132 -46.59 1.10 -0.24
CA LEU A 132 -47.51 0.81 0.89
C LEU A 132 -48.82 1.59 0.79
N ALA A 133 -48.77 2.87 0.43
CA ALA A 133 -49.97 3.70 0.26
C ALA A 133 -50.84 3.21 -0.91
N SER A 134 -50.23 2.86 -2.04
CA SER A 134 -50.95 2.31 -3.20
C SER A 134 -51.63 0.97 -2.89
N ALA A 135 -50.95 0.09 -2.15
CA ALA A 135 -51.51 -1.19 -1.70
C ALA A 135 -52.68 -0.97 -0.71
N ALA A 136 -52.53 -0.03 0.23
CA ALA A 136 -53.58 0.30 1.18
C ALA A 136 -54.84 0.89 0.49
N LEU A 137 -54.65 1.76 -0.50
CA LEU A 137 -55.73 2.31 -1.33
C LEU A 137 -56.40 1.24 -2.19
N CYS A 138 -55.62 0.36 -2.80
CA CYS A 138 -56.17 -0.77 -3.55
C CYS A 138 -57.05 -1.67 -2.66
N MET A 139 -56.60 -1.96 -1.44
CA MET A 139 -57.36 -2.76 -0.49
C MET A 139 -58.64 -2.08 0.01
N SER A 140 -58.68 -0.75 0.08
CA SER A 140 -59.86 -0.01 0.53
C SER A 140 -60.90 0.24 -0.57
N LEU A 141 -60.48 0.29 -1.84
CA LEU A 141 -61.35 0.56 -2.99
C LEU A 141 -62.02 -0.70 -3.57
N LEU A 142 -61.57 -1.90 -3.20
CA LEU A 142 -62.15 -3.15 -3.71
C LEU A 142 -63.47 -3.51 -3.00
N PRO A 143 -64.55 -3.89 -3.75
CA PRO A 143 -65.85 -4.21 -3.16
C PRO A 143 -65.78 -5.39 -2.18
N SER A 144 -66.66 -5.41 -1.17
CA SER A 144 -66.71 -6.36 -0.04
C SER A 144 -66.86 -7.85 -0.38
N GLY A 145 -66.85 -8.23 -1.66
CA GLY A 145 -67.05 -9.59 -2.16
C GLY A 145 -65.90 -10.18 -2.97
N THR A 146 -64.83 -9.43 -3.28
CA THR A 146 -63.69 -9.95 -4.05
C THR A 146 -62.73 -10.80 -3.22
N PHE A 147 -62.64 -10.55 -1.91
CA PHE A 147 -61.87 -11.38 -0.99
C PHE A 147 -62.80 -12.28 -0.21
N SER A 148 -62.77 -13.59 -0.47
CA SER A 148 -63.42 -14.58 0.38
C SER A 148 -62.97 -14.34 1.82
N SER A 149 -63.93 -14.05 2.70
CA SER A 149 -63.75 -13.72 4.12
C SER A 149 -62.89 -14.74 4.89
N GLY A 150 -62.73 -15.95 4.35
CA GLY A 150 -61.79 -16.97 4.83
C GLY A 150 -60.30 -16.66 4.63
N LYS A 151 -59.87 -15.99 3.55
CA LYS A 151 -58.45 -15.69 3.28
C LYS A 151 -57.93 -14.46 4.06
N LEU A 152 -58.79 -13.47 4.28
CA LEU A 152 -58.49 -12.33 5.16
C LEU A 152 -58.40 -12.77 6.64
N PHE A 153 -59.19 -13.77 7.04
CA PHE A 153 -59.13 -14.39 8.37
C PHE A 153 -57.99 -15.41 8.52
N TYR A 154 -57.58 -16.13 7.48
CA TYR A 154 -56.46 -17.09 7.53
C TYR A 154 -55.12 -16.40 7.83
N PHE A 155 -54.94 -15.16 7.34
CA PHE A 155 -53.76 -14.33 7.64
C PHE A 155 -53.75 -13.76 9.07
N SER A 156 -54.90 -13.73 9.75
CA SER A 156 -55.05 -13.22 11.12
C SER A 156 -55.26 -14.33 12.18
N GLY A 157 -55.66 -15.54 11.79
CA GLY A 157 -56.16 -16.58 12.69
C GLY A 157 -55.15 -17.63 13.19
N LYS A 158 -53.99 -17.83 12.55
CA LYS A 158 -53.02 -18.89 12.93
C LYS A 158 -51.86 -18.42 13.82
N PHE A 159 -52.13 -17.53 14.77
CA PHE A 159 -51.24 -17.34 15.93
C PHE A 159 -51.99 -17.21 17.27
N LEU A 160 -53.33 -17.29 17.26
CA LEU A 160 -54.17 -17.20 18.48
C LEU A 160 -54.68 -18.57 18.96
N ALA A 161 -54.18 -19.67 18.40
CA ALA A 161 -54.59 -21.02 18.80
C ALA A 161 -53.85 -21.58 20.02
N ASN A 162 -53.17 -20.75 20.81
CA ASN A 162 -52.64 -21.11 22.13
C ASN A 162 -52.68 -19.88 23.06
N GLY A 163 -53.86 -19.50 23.55
CA GLY A 163 -53.93 -18.45 24.58
C GLY A 163 -55.33 -17.88 24.78
N LYS A 164 -55.96 -18.28 25.88
CA LYS A 164 -57.27 -17.81 26.32
C LYS A 164 -57.31 -16.28 26.50
N LYS A 165 -58.45 -15.69 26.08
CA LYS A 165 -59.07 -14.44 26.56
C LYS A 165 -58.22 -13.16 26.51
N ALA A 166 -58.46 -12.34 25.50
CA ALA A 166 -58.53 -10.88 25.66
C ALA A 166 -59.44 -10.28 24.58
N ARG A 167 -60.54 -9.65 25.03
CA ARG A 167 -61.51 -8.90 24.24
C ARG A 167 -61.11 -7.42 24.33
N ALA A 168 -61.35 -6.66 23.26
CA ALA A 168 -61.14 -5.20 23.09
C ALA A 168 -59.77 -4.77 22.53
N SER A 169 -59.59 -4.96 21.22
CA SER A 169 -58.77 -4.12 20.33
C SER A 169 -59.14 -4.48 18.89
N TYR A 170 -60.36 -4.13 18.48
CA TYR A 170 -60.78 -4.24 17.08
C TYR A 170 -60.33 -2.96 16.35
N GLN A 171 -59.86 -3.11 15.10
CA GLN A 171 -59.46 -2.09 14.11
C GLN A 171 -57.97 -1.69 13.90
N LEU A 172 -56.96 -2.27 14.56
CA LEU A 172 -55.54 -2.02 14.20
C LEU A 172 -54.59 -3.23 13.88
N PRO A 173 -55.00 -4.48 13.55
CA PRO A 173 -54.01 -5.55 13.30
C PRO A 173 -53.37 -5.54 11.90
N CYS A 174 -54.11 -5.10 10.87
CA CYS A 174 -53.67 -5.27 9.47
C CYS A 174 -52.66 -4.20 9.04
N HIS A 175 -52.85 -2.95 9.49
CA HIS A 175 -51.97 -1.83 9.19
C HIS A 175 -50.57 -2.05 9.81
N CYS A 176 -50.51 -2.62 11.01
CA CYS A 176 -49.25 -2.87 11.74
C CYS A 176 -48.48 -4.10 11.22
N ARG A 177 -49.15 -5.09 10.62
CA ARG A 177 -48.51 -6.34 10.14
C ARG A 177 -47.97 -6.22 8.70
N ILE A 178 -48.65 -5.47 7.82
CA ILE A 178 -48.13 -5.09 6.51
C ILE A 178 -46.93 -4.14 6.68
N HIS A 179 -47.02 -3.21 7.64
CA HIS A 179 -45.89 -2.33 7.98
C HIS A 179 -44.69 -3.15 8.50
N ARG A 180 -44.88 -4.19 9.32
CA ARG A 180 -43.78 -5.00 9.88
C ARG A 180 -43.11 -5.94 8.87
N ASN A 181 -43.85 -6.50 7.91
CA ASN A 181 -43.27 -7.33 6.84
C ASN A 181 -42.69 -6.48 5.70
N GLY A 182 -43.32 -5.34 5.37
CA GLY A 182 -42.82 -4.38 4.38
C GLY A 182 -41.54 -3.66 4.82
N THR A 183 -41.45 -3.27 6.10
CA THR A 183 -40.22 -2.72 6.68
C THR A 183 -39.08 -3.74 6.76
N PHE A 184 -39.38 -5.03 6.94
CA PHE A 184 -38.36 -6.09 6.93
C PHE A 184 -37.76 -6.29 5.53
N LEU A 185 -38.60 -6.38 4.49
CA LEU A 185 -38.15 -6.49 3.11
C LEU A 185 -37.34 -5.25 2.69
N TRP A 186 -37.79 -4.07 3.12
CA TRP A 186 -37.09 -2.82 2.84
C TRP A 186 -35.73 -2.72 3.53
N SER A 187 -35.68 -3.12 4.79
CA SER A 187 -34.44 -3.22 5.56
C SER A 187 -33.47 -4.22 4.92
N PHE A 188 -33.99 -5.34 4.41
CA PHE A 188 -33.18 -6.33 3.70
C PHE A 188 -32.59 -5.78 2.40
N ILE A 189 -33.40 -5.09 1.57
CA ILE A 189 -32.93 -4.46 0.32
C ILE A 189 -31.87 -3.38 0.63
N LYS A 190 -32.13 -2.54 1.64
CA LYS A 190 -31.16 -1.53 2.12
C LYS A 190 -29.86 -2.18 2.57
N HIS A 191 -29.92 -3.24 3.38
CA HIS A 191 -28.74 -3.95 3.88
C HIS A 191 -27.98 -4.63 2.74
N PHE A 192 -28.67 -5.26 1.80
CA PHE A 192 -28.07 -5.87 0.61
C PHE A 192 -27.34 -4.84 -0.25
N LEU A 193 -27.96 -3.70 -0.55
CA LEU A 193 -27.35 -2.64 -1.36
C LEU A 193 -26.17 -1.98 -0.66
N ASN A 194 -26.27 -1.77 0.66
CA ASN A 194 -25.14 -1.30 1.46
C ASN A 194 -23.97 -2.29 1.45
N ASN A 195 -24.23 -3.58 1.63
CA ASN A 195 -23.20 -4.62 1.56
C ASN A 195 -22.52 -4.67 0.19
N GLN A 196 -23.28 -4.52 -0.91
CA GLN A 196 -22.70 -4.44 -2.25
C GLN A 196 -21.78 -3.22 -2.41
N CYS A 197 -22.15 -2.07 -1.85
CA CYS A 197 -21.29 -0.89 -1.84
C CYS A 197 -20.03 -1.12 -1.00
N THR A 198 -20.14 -1.75 0.18
CA THR A 198 -18.98 -2.11 1.01
C THR A 198 -18.03 -3.04 0.26
N ILE A 199 -18.55 -4.09 -0.38
CA ILE A 199 -17.72 -5.02 -1.18
C ILE A 199 -17.04 -4.28 -2.34
N ALA A 200 -17.78 -3.44 -3.07
CA ALA A 200 -17.26 -2.62 -4.15
C ALA A 200 -16.18 -1.63 -3.71
N ASN A 201 -16.24 -1.14 -2.47
CA ASN A 201 -15.22 -0.27 -1.91
C ASN A 201 -14.00 -1.07 -1.45
N CYS A 202 -14.19 -2.26 -0.85
CA CYS A 202 -13.09 -3.12 -0.43
C CYS A 202 -12.25 -3.65 -1.61
N ILE A 203 -12.87 -3.94 -2.76
CA ILE A 203 -12.14 -4.46 -3.94
C ILE A 203 -11.15 -3.44 -4.50
N ILE A 204 -11.36 -2.13 -4.30
CA ILE A 204 -10.44 -1.06 -4.73
C ILE A 204 -9.08 -1.22 -4.03
N SER A 205 -9.07 -1.60 -2.75
CA SER A 205 -7.84 -1.86 -2.01
C SER A 205 -7.07 -3.04 -2.59
N VAL A 206 -7.77 -4.09 -3.03
CA VAL A 206 -7.17 -5.26 -3.71
C VAL A 206 -6.65 -4.88 -5.09
N GLU A 207 -7.38 -4.07 -5.85
CA GLU A 207 -6.94 -3.56 -7.15
C GLU A 207 -5.63 -2.76 -7.02
N ARG A 208 -5.51 -1.91 -6.00
CA ARG A 208 -4.27 -1.18 -5.71
C ARG A 208 -3.11 -2.11 -5.38
N LEU A 209 -3.31 -3.14 -4.56
CA LEU A 209 -2.28 -4.16 -4.30
C LEU A 209 -1.86 -4.86 -5.59
N ASN A 210 -2.83 -5.21 -6.44
CA ASN A 210 -2.58 -5.85 -7.71
C ASN A 210 -1.72 -4.98 -8.65
N GLN A 211 -1.87 -3.65 -8.61
CA GLN A 211 -1.01 -2.73 -9.37
C GLN A 211 0.46 -2.86 -8.95
N TYR A 212 0.75 -2.97 -7.65
CA TYR A 212 2.12 -3.14 -7.15
C TYR A 212 2.72 -4.51 -7.48
N MET A 213 1.89 -5.55 -7.60
CA MET A 213 2.35 -6.90 -7.96
C MET A 213 2.91 -7.01 -9.38
N HIS A 214 2.60 -6.06 -10.27
CA HIS A 214 2.96 -6.10 -11.69
C HIS A 214 4.05 -5.08 -12.07
N ILE A 215 4.67 -4.42 -11.09
CA ILE A 215 5.78 -3.50 -11.33
C ILE A 215 7.00 -4.30 -11.82
N PRO A 216 7.77 -3.80 -12.80
CA PRO A 216 8.99 -4.45 -13.26
C PRO A 216 9.95 -4.64 -12.08
N SER A 217 10.31 -5.89 -11.80
CA SER A 217 11.27 -6.24 -10.75
C SER A 217 12.70 -5.93 -11.20
N GLU A 218 13.59 -5.81 -10.22
CA GLU A 218 15.03 -5.74 -10.46
C GLU A 218 15.52 -7.07 -11.08
N VAL A 219 16.73 -7.06 -11.65
CA VAL A 219 17.35 -8.26 -12.22
C VAL A 219 17.48 -9.34 -11.13
N THR A 220 17.39 -10.61 -11.54
CA THR A 220 17.46 -11.77 -10.64
C THR A 220 18.66 -11.71 -9.70
N GLU A 221 18.42 -12.03 -8.42
CA GLU A 221 19.45 -12.03 -7.37
C GLU A 221 20.60 -12.98 -7.68
N ILE A 222 20.29 -14.13 -8.27
CA ILE A 222 21.23 -15.20 -8.60
C ILE A 222 20.96 -15.67 -10.03
N VAL A 223 22.04 -15.85 -10.80
CA VAL A 223 22.00 -16.43 -12.15
C VAL A 223 22.74 -17.77 -12.10
N GLU A 224 22.01 -18.88 -11.96
CA GLU A 224 22.59 -20.21 -11.75
C GLU A 224 23.59 -20.64 -12.83
N GLY A 225 23.40 -20.18 -14.07
CA GLY A 225 24.29 -20.48 -15.20
C GLY A 225 25.58 -19.66 -15.25
N ASN A 226 25.74 -18.63 -14.41
CA ASN A 226 26.85 -17.69 -14.54
C ASN A 226 27.28 -17.09 -13.19
N ARG A 227 27.42 -17.95 -12.17
CA ARG A 227 27.95 -17.55 -10.87
C ARG A 227 29.47 -17.38 -10.94
N PRO A 228 30.03 -16.31 -10.35
CA PRO A 228 31.48 -16.14 -10.31
C PRO A 228 32.14 -17.18 -9.37
N PRO A 229 33.42 -17.50 -9.57
CA PRO A 229 34.19 -18.38 -8.68
C PRO A 229 34.13 -17.95 -7.21
N ALA A 230 34.29 -18.86 -6.26
CA ALA A 230 34.18 -18.56 -4.82
C ALA A 230 35.19 -17.52 -4.30
N ASN A 231 36.35 -17.39 -4.95
CA ASN A 231 37.41 -16.43 -4.60
C ASN A 231 37.29 -15.08 -5.33
N TRP A 232 36.33 -14.92 -6.25
CA TRP A 232 36.16 -13.67 -6.99
C TRP A 232 35.62 -12.53 -6.10
N PRO A 233 35.95 -11.27 -6.35
CA PRO A 233 37.09 -10.84 -7.14
C PRO A 233 38.40 -11.15 -6.40
N ASP A 234 39.39 -11.67 -7.10
CA ASP A 234 40.69 -12.08 -6.52
C ASP A 234 41.67 -10.89 -6.50
N ALA A 235 41.85 -10.25 -7.66
CA ALA A 235 42.72 -9.10 -7.83
C ALA A 235 41.96 -7.77 -7.63
N GLY A 236 40.65 -7.75 -7.85
CA GLY A 236 39.84 -6.53 -7.73
C GLY A 236 40.07 -5.53 -8.87
N LYS A 237 40.54 -5.99 -10.03
CA LYS A 237 40.75 -5.15 -11.21
C LYS A 237 39.40 -4.80 -11.82
N VAL A 238 39.08 -3.50 -11.91
CA VAL A 238 37.83 -3.02 -12.50
C VAL A 238 38.12 -2.30 -13.82
N GLU A 239 37.55 -2.78 -14.91
CA GLU A 239 37.70 -2.22 -16.25
C GLU A 239 36.34 -1.72 -16.76
N ILE A 240 36.29 -0.42 -17.07
CA ILE A 240 35.12 0.26 -17.61
C ILE A 240 35.35 0.51 -19.09
N ARG A 241 34.43 0.07 -19.95
CA ARG A 241 34.52 0.21 -21.41
C ARG A 241 33.31 0.96 -21.97
N ASN A 242 33.54 2.17 -22.49
CA ASN A 242 32.55 3.02 -23.16
C ASN A 242 31.22 3.12 -22.38
N LEU A 243 31.31 3.25 -21.06
CA LEU A 243 30.16 3.23 -20.16
C LEU A 243 29.27 4.45 -20.37
N ARG A 244 27.98 4.19 -20.54
CA ARG A 244 26.93 5.19 -20.72
C ARG A 244 25.84 4.95 -19.68
N ILE A 245 25.49 5.98 -18.92
CA ILE A 245 24.50 5.89 -17.83
C ILE A 245 23.35 6.86 -18.09
N ARG A 246 22.14 6.41 -17.81
CA ARG A 246 20.90 7.20 -17.81
C ARG A 246 20.01 6.73 -16.67
N TYR A 247 19.38 7.65 -15.94
CA TYR A 247 18.48 7.27 -14.84
C TYR A 247 17.07 6.87 -15.33
N ARG A 248 16.57 7.49 -16.41
CA ARG A 248 15.27 7.16 -17.00
C ARG A 248 15.38 7.12 -18.50
N ALA A 249 14.69 6.19 -19.16
CA ALA A 249 14.80 5.98 -20.61
C ALA A 249 14.57 7.26 -21.46
N ASP A 250 13.79 8.22 -20.97
CA ASP A 250 13.43 9.49 -21.62
C ASP A 250 14.39 10.66 -21.34
N THR A 251 15.37 10.49 -20.44
CA THR A 251 16.29 11.56 -20.02
C THR A 251 17.63 11.53 -20.78
N PRO A 252 18.39 12.63 -20.84
CA PRO A 252 19.72 12.62 -21.45
C PRO A 252 20.70 11.71 -20.68
N LEU A 253 21.74 11.27 -21.37
CA LEU A 253 22.84 10.51 -20.75
C LEU A 253 23.59 11.39 -19.75
N VAL A 254 23.85 10.84 -18.55
CA VAL A 254 24.62 11.49 -17.49
C VAL A 254 26.10 11.21 -17.64
N LEU A 255 26.45 9.96 -17.97
CA LEU A 255 27.82 9.57 -18.36
C LEU A 255 27.83 9.22 -19.85
N ASN A 256 28.79 9.79 -20.59
CA ASN A 256 28.89 9.70 -22.04
C ASN A 256 30.15 8.96 -22.48
N GLY A 257 30.15 7.63 -22.38
CA GLY A 257 31.19 6.79 -23.00
C GLY A 257 32.52 6.77 -22.25
N ILE A 258 32.48 6.68 -20.93
CA ILE A 258 33.69 6.65 -20.10
C ILE A 258 34.41 5.31 -20.26
N SER A 259 35.72 5.35 -20.45
CA SER A 259 36.57 4.16 -20.45
C SER A 259 37.76 4.38 -19.52
N CYS A 260 37.94 3.50 -18.55
CA CYS A 260 39.05 3.57 -17.60
C CYS A 260 39.32 2.19 -17.00
N ILE A 261 40.55 1.99 -16.54
CA ILE A 261 40.98 0.78 -15.86
C ILE A 261 41.42 1.19 -14.46
N PHE A 262 40.87 0.52 -13.47
CA PHE A 262 41.22 0.66 -12.07
C PHE A 262 42.05 -0.56 -11.65
N GLU A 263 43.36 -0.32 -11.54
CA GLU A 263 44.36 -1.28 -11.07
C GLU A 263 45.20 -0.63 -9.97
N GLY A 264 45.43 -1.35 -8.86
CA GLY A 264 46.27 -0.88 -7.75
C GLY A 264 45.52 -0.69 -6.43
N HIS A 265 46.22 -0.15 -5.43
CA HIS A 265 45.78 -0.18 -4.03
C HIS A 265 44.73 0.88 -3.67
N LYS A 266 44.83 2.09 -4.23
CA LYS A 266 43.95 3.23 -3.90
C LYS A 266 43.80 4.16 -5.09
N ILE A 267 42.56 4.47 -5.46
CA ILE A 267 42.24 5.35 -6.58
C ILE A 267 41.28 6.42 -6.09
N GLY A 268 41.61 7.68 -6.34
CA GLY A 268 40.77 8.83 -6.02
C GLY A 268 40.00 9.30 -7.25
N ILE A 269 38.67 9.40 -7.15
CA ILE A 269 37.82 9.99 -8.18
C ILE A 269 37.45 11.40 -7.73
N VAL A 270 37.92 12.41 -8.46
CA VAL A 270 37.67 13.82 -8.16
C VAL A 270 36.86 14.48 -9.27
N GLY A 271 36.04 15.46 -8.91
CA GLY A 271 35.25 16.24 -9.86
C GLY A 271 34.39 17.27 -9.16
N ARG A 272 33.73 18.16 -9.90
CA ARG A 272 32.76 19.11 -9.33
C ARG A 272 31.48 18.40 -8.86
N THR A 273 30.70 18.99 -7.97
CA THR A 273 29.37 18.47 -7.63
C THR A 273 28.51 18.39 -8.90
N GLY A 274 27.80 17.27 -9.08
CA GLY A 274 27.02 17.01 -10.31
C GLY A 274 27.83 16.50 -11.51
N SER A 275 29.14 16.26 -11.38
CA SER A 275 29.99 15.77 -12.49
C SER A 275 29.82 14.29 -12.83
N GLY A 276 28.84 13.60 -12.27
CA GLY A 276 28.64 12.15 -12.50
C GLY A 276 29.56 11.23 -11.69
N LYS A 277 30.08 11.69 -10.52
CA LYS A 277 30.74 10.79 -9.53
C LYS A 277 29.84 9.63 -9.07
N SER A 278 28.53 9.76 -9.28
CA SER A 278 27.52 8.72 -9.17
C SER A 278 27.74 7.49 -10.06
N LEU A 279 28.89 7.38 -10.73
CA LEU A 279 29.47 6.14 -11.26
C LEU A 279 29.37 4.97 -10.27
N ILE A 280 29.45 5.26 -8.96
CA ILE A 280 29.23 4.30 -7.87
C ILE A 280 27.93 3.52 -8.06
N GLY A 281 26.84 4.19 -8.47
CA GLY A 281 25.55 3.54 -8.71
C GLY A 281 25.58 2.49 -9.81
N ALA A 282 26.37 2.68 -10.87
CA ALA A 282 26.53 1.66 -11.91
C ALA A 282 27.46 0.52 -11.47
N LEU A 283 28.44 0.79 -10.61
CA LEU A 283 29.34 -0.25 -10.10
C LEU A 283 28.59 -1.29 -9.24
N PHE A 284 27.61 -0.85 -8.45
CA PHE A 284 26.70 -1.71 -7.67
C PHE A 284 25.45 -2.15 -8.43
N ARG A 285 25.37 -1.82 -9.73
CA ARG A 285 24.20 -2.05 -10.59
C ARG A 285 22.88 -1.57 -9.96
N LEU A 286 22.90 -0.43 -9.26
CA LEU A 286 21.70 0.29 -8.83
C LEU A 286 21.04 1.01 -10.01
N VAL A 287 21.85 1.34 -11.03
CA VAL A 287 21.39 1.85 -12.32
C VAL A 287 22.06 1.02 -13.40
N GLU A 288 21.26 0.35 -14.21
CA GLU A 288 21.78 -0.46 -15.31
C GLU A 288 22.41 0.45 -16.40
N PRO A 289 23.58 0.07 -16.96
CA PRO A 289 24.20 0.80 -18.05
C PRO A 289 23.28 0.89 -19.29
N ALA A 290 23.12 2.10 -19.84
CA ALA A 290 22.45 2.30 -21.13
C ALA A 290 23.31 1.84 -22.32
N GLY A 291 24.62 1.68 -22.10
CA GLY A 291 25.57 1.17 -23.08
C GLY A 291 26.97 1.04 -22.47
N GLY A 292 27.85 0.33 -23.17
CA GLY A 292 29.15 -0.06 -22.61
C GLY A 292 29.03 -1.16 -21.56
N LYS A 293 30.14 -1.48 -20.89
CA LYS A 293 30.24 -2.59 -19.94
C LYS A 293 31.20 -2.27 -18.80
N ILE A 294 30.98 -2.91 -17.65
CA ILE A 294 31.89 -2.90 -16.50
C ILE A 294 32.34 -4.34 -16.28
N ILE A 295 33.65 -4.55 -16.29
CA ILE A 295 34.29 -5.85 -16.21
C ILE A 295 35.13 -5.88 -14.93
N VAL A 296 34.98 -6.91 -14.11
CA VAL A 296 35.75 -7.07 -12.86
C VAL A 296 36.44 -8.42 -12.87
N ASP A 297 37.77 -8.41 -12.79
CA ASP A 297 38.65 -9.57 -12.95
C ASP A 297 38.32 -10.42 -14.19
N GLY A 298 37.99 -9.75 -15.31
CA GLY A 298 37.64 -10.39 -16.58
C GLY A 298 36.18 -10.83 -16.72
N ILE A 299 35.36 -10.70 -15.66
CA ILE A 299 33.93 -11.06 -15.68
C ILE A 299 33.07 -9.81 -15.86
N ASP A 300 32.15 -9.82 -16.83
CA ASP A 300 31.19 -8.73 -17.03
C ASP A 300 30.11 -8.76 -15.94
N ILE A 301 30.02 -7.69 -15.14
CA ILE A 301 29.11 -7.65 -13.99
C ILE A 301 27.64 -7.65 -14.39
N SER A 302 27.31 -7.30 -15.64
CA SER A 302 25.92 -7.37 -16.15
C SER A 302 25.41 -8.80 -16.30
N THR A 303 26.33 -9.77 -16.34
CA THR A 303 26.01 -11.18 -16.59
C THR A 303 25.84 -12.00 -15.31
N ILE A 304 26.25 -11.48 -14.15
CA ILE A 304 26.16 -12.17 -12.85
C ILE A 304 24.92 -11.72 -12.06
N GLY A 305 24.53 -12.50 -11.05
CA GLY A 305 23.46 -12.12 -10.13
C GLY A 305 23.82 -10.94 -9.23
N LEU A 306 22.82 -10.13 -8.85
CA LEU A 306 23.02 -8.94 -8.01
C LEU A 306 23.50 -9.29 -6.60
N HIS A 307 23.04 -10.41 -6.03
CA HIS A 307 23.48 -10.85 -4.71
C HIS A 307 24.95 -11.27 -4.71
N ASP A 308 25.38 -12.02 -5.74
CA ASP A 308 26.77 -12.44 -5.89
C ASP A 308 27.73 -11.25 -6.09
N LEU A 309 27.27 -10.19 -6.76
CA LEU A 309 28.02 -8.94 -6.90
C LEU A 309 28.08 -8.15 -5.59
N ARG A 310 26.92 -7.81 -5.02
CA ARG A 310 26.80 -6.88 -3.88
C ARG A 310 27.32 -7.45 -2.57
N SER A 311 27.28 -8.77 -2.38
CA SER A 311 27.83 -9.43 -1.19
C SER A 311 29.36 -9.33 -1.10
N ARG A 312 30.05 -9.14 -2.24
CA ARG A 312 31.53 -9.12 -2.30
C ARG A 312 32.13 -7.73 -2.39
N PHE A 313 31.28 -6.71 -2.61
CA PHE A 313 31.69 -5.31 -2.73
C PHE A 313 31.33 -4.57 -1.45
N GLY A 314 32.22 -3.69 -0.99
CA GLY A 314 32.01 -2.86 0.18
C GLY A 314 31.70 -1.43 -0.23
N ILE A 315 30.77 -0.78 0.47
CA ILE A 315 30.49 0.65 0.31
C ILE A 315 30.42 1.34 1.67
N ILE A 316 31.06 2.50 1.77
CA ILE A 316 30.82 3.47 2.84
C ILE A 316 30.07 4.65 2.20
N PRO A 317 28.75 4.76 2.43
CA PRO A 317 27.93 5.80 1.81
C PRO A 317 28.21 7.18 2.40
N GLN A 318 27.83 8.22 1.67
CA GLN A 318 27.90 9.61 2.12
C GLN A 318 27.05 9.83 3.38
N ASP A 319 25.82 9.33 3.39
CA ASP A 319 24.89 9.41 4.52
C ASP A 319 24.77 8.03 5.19
N PRO A 320 25.39 7.82 6.38
CA PRO A 320 25.37 6.54 7.06
C PRO A 320 24.00 6.29 7.70
N THR A 321 23.30 5.26 7.21
CA THR A 321 22.01 4.82 7.74
C THR A 321 22.19 3.67 8.72
N LEU A 322 21.61 3.80 9.92
CA LEU A 322 21.50 2.74 10.90
C LEU A 322 20.05 2.30 11.02
N PHE A 323 19.80 1.02 11.28
CA PHE A 323 18.47 0.48 11.50
C PHE A 323 18.14 0.45 12.98
N ASN A 324 16.85 0.59 13.30
CA ASN A 324 16.37 0.40 14.67
C ASN A 324 16.65 -1.04 15.13
N GLY A 325 17.30 -1.21 16.29
CA GLY A 325 17.73 -2.51 16.80
C GLY A 325 18.94 -2.40 17.70
N THR A 326 19.80 -3.43 17.71
CA THR A 326 21.06 -3.41 18.48
C THR A 326 22.24 -2.99 17.61
N VAL A 327 23.34 -2.60 18.25
CA VAL A 327 24.63 -2.40 17.57
C VAL A 327 25.09 -3.67 16.86
N ARG A 328 24.92 -4.84 17.50
CA ARG A 328 25.21 -6.15 16.91
C ARG A 328 24.47 -6.39 15.61
N PHE A 329 23.16 -6.14 15.60
CA PHE A 329 22.30 -6.30 14.44
C PHE A 329 22.70 -5.35 13.31
N ASN A 330 23.07 -4.12 13.66
CA ASN A 330 23.53 -3.15 12.68
C ASN A 330 24.87 -3.54 12.06
N LEU A 331 25.81 -4.11 12.81
CA LEU A 331 27.14 -4.46 12.29
C LEU A 331 27.13 -5.76 11.47
N ASP A 332 26.43 -6.79 11.94
CA ASP A 332 26.30 -8.07 11.24
C ASP A 332 24.87 -8.63 11.44
N PRO A 333 23.93 -8.28 10.55
CA PRO A 333 22.53 -8.69 10.67
C PRO A 333 22.33 -10.20 10.44
N LEU A 334 23.27 -10.85 9.75
CA LEU A 334 23.23 -12.29 9.47
C LEU A 334 23.86 -13.13 10.58
N SER A 335 24.42 -12.50 11.62
CA SER A 335 25.08 -13.16 12.74
C SER A 335 26.17 -14.17 12.31
N GLN A 336 26.88 -13.85 11.22
CA GLN A 336 27.95 -14.69 10.67
C GLN A 336 29.26 -14.59 11.47
N HIS A 337 29.45 -13.50 12.19
CA HIS A 337 30.68 -13.20 12.91
C HIS A 337 30.55 -13.45 14.42
N SER A 338 31.64 -13.89 15.05
CA SER A 338 31.66 -14.05 16.51
C SER A 338 31.82 -12.70 17.21
N ASN A 339 31.37 -12.58 18.46
CA ASN A 339 31.52 -11.33 19.23
C ASN A 339 33.00 -10.91 19.40
N GLN A 340 33.94 -11.84 19.31
CA GLN A 340 35.38 -11.55 19.34
C GLN A 340 35.87 -10.86 18.06
N GLU A 341 35.24 -11.14 16.92
CA GLU A 341 35.59 -10.51 15.63
C GLU A 341 35.04 -9.08 15.50
N ILE A 342 34.00 -8.73 16.27
CA ILE A 342 33.29 -7.45 16.21
C ILE A 342 33.77 -6.47 17.31
N TRP A 343 34.70 -6.89 18.16
CA TRP A 343 35.07 -6.26 19.43
C TRP A 343 35.16 -4.72 19.41
N GLU A 344 34.28 -4.06 20.17
CA GLU A 344 34.47 -2.68 20.63
C GLU A 344 34.16 -2.56 22.13
N GLU A 345 35.15 -2.05 22.86
CA GLU A 345 35.15 -1.80 24.30
C GLU A 345 34.42 -0.47 24.57
N LYS A 346 33.09 -0.51 24.68
CA LYS A 346 32.26 0.63 25.08
C LYS A 346 31.21 0.22 26.12
N GLU A 347 30.86 1.13 27.02
CA GLU A 347 29.77 0.93 27.99
C GLU A 347 28.45 0.60 27.25
N GLY A 348 27.87 -0.56 27.55
CA GLY A 348 26.68 -1.11 26.89
C GLY A 348 26.94 -2.07 25.73
N GLY A 349 28.17 -2.13 25.21
CA GLY A 349 28.62 -3.13 24.24
C GLY A 349 27.76 -3.26 22.97
N LEU A 350 27.80 -4.46 22.39
CA LEU A 350 27.09 -4.83 21.15
C LEU A 350 25.56 -4.87 21.32
N ASP A 351 25.06 -4.90 22.55
CA ASP A 351 23.63 -4.95 22.88
C ASP A 351 23.01 -3.56 23.08
N SER A 352 23.81 -2.50 22.96
CA SER A 352 23.30 -1.13 23.01
C SER A 352 22.28 -0.87 21.90
N LEU A 353 21.24 -0.11 22.24
CA LEU A 353 20.13 0.16 21.33
C LEU A 353 20.46 1.30 20.37
N VAL A 354 20.07 1.11 19.12
CA VAL A 354 20.07 2.09 18.05
C VAL A 354 18.61 2.46 17.80
N VAL A 355 18.28 3.75 17.97
CA VAL A 355 16.90 4.26 17.87
C VAL A 355 16.80 5.20 16.66
N GLU A 356 15.65 5.22 15.99
CA GLU A 356 15.27 6.22 14.95
C GLU A 356 16.40 6.59 13.97
N ASP A 357 16.75 5.68 13.06
CA ASP A 357 17.84 5.85 12.10
C ASP A 357 19.20 6.27 12.71
N GLY A 358 19.41 5.91 13.98
CA GLY A 358 20.60 6.23 14.76
C GLY A 358 20.60 7.64 15.36
N SER A 359 19.44 8.27 15.59
CA SER A 359 19.30 9.62 16.18
C SER A 359 20.11 9.81 17.46
N ASN A 360 20.30 8.74 18.24
CA ASN A 360 21.11 8.69 19.45
C ASN A 360 22.63 8.63 19.24
N TRP A 361 23.11 8.54 17.99
CA TRP A 361 24.53 8.47 17.62
C TRP A 361 24.96 9.70 16.82
N SER A 362 26.18 10.18 17.09
CA SER A 362 26.77 11.28 16.33
C SER A 362 27.08 10.85 14.90
N MET A 363 27.12 11.80 13.96
CA MET A 363 27.41 11.51 12.55
C MET A 363 28.75 10.76 12.38
N GLY A 364 29.79 11.16 13.12
CA GLY A 364 31.08 10.47 13.09
C GLY A 364 31.02 9.04 13.63
N GLN A 365 30.20 8.78 14.66
CA GLN A 365 29.98 7.41 15.13
C GLN A 365 29.26 6.58 14.07
N ARG A 366 28.20 7.10 13.44
CA ARG A 366 27.49 6.38 12.36
C ARG A 366 28.42 6.02 11.20
N GLN A 367 29.39 6.89 10.87
CA GLN A 367 30.42 6.57 9.88
C GLN A 367 31.35 5.43 10.33
N LEU A 368 31.72 5.37 11.62
CA LEU A 368 32.47 4.25 12.18
C LEU A 368 31.69 2.93 12.10
N PHE A 369 30.37 2.94 12.26
CA PHE A 369 29.53 1.76 12.02
C PHE A 369 29.63 1.29 10.56
N CYS A 370 29.52 2.20 9.60
CA CYS A 370 29.69 1.87 8.18
C CYS A 370 31.10 1.33 7.88
N LEU A 371 32.13 1.89 8.52
CA LEU A 371 33.49 1.36 8.43
C LEU A 371 33.59 -0.05 9.03
N GLY A 372 33.01 -0.29 10.21
CA GLY A 372 32.94 -1.59 10.85
C GLY A 372 32.28 -2.65 9.95
N ARG A 373 31.14 -2.32 9.33
CA ARG A 373 30.45 -3.17 8.34
C ARG A 373 31.37 -3.54 7.16
N ALA A 374 32.03 -2.54 6.58
CA ALA A 374 32.92 -2.75 5.44
C ALA A 374 34.13 -3.65 5.81
N LEU A 375 34.63 -3.53 7.04
CA LEU A 375 35.75 -4.30 7.54
C LEU A 375 35.39 -5.76 7.85
N LEU A 376 34.19 -6.00 8.39
CA LEU A 376 33.69 -7.35 8.65
C LEU A 376 33.52 -8.15 7.34
N ASN A 377 32.99 -7.51 6.30
CA ASN A 377 32.79 -8.14 5.00
C ASN A 377 34.09 -8.43 4.23
N ARG A 378 35.23 -7.81 4.62
CA ARG A 378 36.56 -8.00 3.99
C ARG A 378 36.53 -7.91 2.45
N SER A 379 35.74 -6.98 1.91
CA SER A 379 35.58 -6.80 0.47
C SER A 379 36.87 -6.37 -0.21
N ARG A 380 37.15 -6.94 -1.39
CA ARG A 380 38.33 -6.61 -2.21
C ARG A 380 38.17 -5.30 -2.97
N VAL A 381 36.95 -5.00 -3.38
CA VAL A 381 36.55 -3.72 -3.96
C VAL A 381 35.78 -2.94 -2.90
N LEU A 382 36.36 -1.84 -2.43
CA LEU A 382 35.77 -0.96 -1.42
C LEU A 382 35.60 0.44 -2.01
N VAL A 383 34.37 0.96 -1.96
CA VAL A 383 34.03 2.31 -2.41
C VAL A 383 33.78 3.21 -1.21
N LEU A 384 34.42 4.39 -1.22
CA LEU A 384 34.28 5.42 -0.18
C LEU A 384 33.62 6.65 -0.82
N ASP A 385 32.38 6.96 -0.43
CA ASP A 385 31.67 8.13 -0.95
C ASP A 385 31.66 9.26 0.11
N GLU A 386 32.49 10.28 -0.09
CA GLU A 386 32.71 11.41 0.84
C GLU A 386 32.98 11.04 2.33
N ALA A 387 33.41 9.81 2.60
CA ALA A 387 33.53 9.25 3.95
C ALA A 387 34.46 10.05 4.90
N THR A 388 35.47 10.75 4.39
CA THR A 388 36.44 11.51 5.21
C THR A 388 35.98 12.91 5.60
N LYS A 389 34.89 13.43 5.04
CA LYS A 389 34.50 14.83 5.21
C LYS A 389 34.02 15.19 6.63
N ILE A 390 33.69 14.18 7.46
CA ILE A 390 32.99 14.35 8.74
C ILE A 390 33.77 13.72 9.92
N ILE A 391 34.82 12.98 9.64
CA ILE A 391 35.65 12.36 10.65
C ILE A 391 36.67 13.40 11.13
N GLY A 392 36.58 13.84 12.40
CA GLY A 392 37.54 14.79 12.96
C GLY A 392 38.99 14.35 12.77
N HIS A 393 39.91 15.32 12.68
CA HIS A 393 41.32 15.16 12.27
C HIS A 393 42.09 14.02 12.99
N SER A 394 41.68 13.63 14.21
CA SER A 394 42.27 12.52 14.98
C SER A 394 41.76 11.14 14.56
N VAL A 395 40.47 11.02 14.20
CA VAL A 395 39.87 9.76 13.74
C VAL A 395 40.16 9.54 12.26
N GLU A 396 40.39 10.61 11.49
CA GLU A 396 40.81 10.54 10.09
C GLU A 396 42.19 9.89 9.93
N ILE A 397 43.13 10.18 10.85
CA ILE A 397 44.44 9.54 10.90
C ILE A 397 44.30 8.04 11.22
N ASN A 398 43.41 7.66 12.13
CA ASN A 398 43.18 6.25 12.46
C ASN A 398 42.49 5.50 11.32
N ALA A 399 41.45 6.08 10.71
CA ALA A 399 40.76 5.49 9.57
C ALA A 399 41.70 5.35 8.35
N SER A 400 42.49 6.39 8.03
CA SER A 400 43.45 6.34 6.91
C SER A 400 44.61 5.38 7.15
N THR A 401 45.16 5.33 8.38
CA THR A 401 46.20 4.36 8.77
C THR A 401 45.63 2.93 8.74
N PHE A 402 44.38 2.74 9.14
CA PHE A 402 43.70 1.44 9.15
C PHE A 402 43.31 0.95 7.76
N ILE A 403 42.80 1.83 6.90
CA ILE A 403 42.57 1.53 5.47
C ILE A 403 43.89 1.14 4.80
N THR A 404 45.00 1.78 5.19
CA THR A 404 46.34 1.43 4.68
C THR A 404 46.82 0.06 5.19
N SER A 405 46.57 -0.28 6.45
CA SER A 405 47.00 -1.56 7.03
C SER A 405 46.18 -2.75 6.52
N GLN A 406 44.87 -2.57 6.29
CA GLN A 406 44.01 -3.61 5.71
C GLN A 406 44.21 -3.79 4.21
N GLY A 407 44.43 -2.69 3.47
CA GLY A 407 44.83 -2.76 2.05
C GLY A 407 46.09 -3.61 1.84
N ASN A 408 47.02 -3.57 2.80
CA ASN A 408 48.23 -4.41 2.77
C ASN A 408 48.00 -5.87 3.23
N LYS A 409 47.08 -6.13 4.18
CA LYS A 409 46.76 -7.51 4.62
C LYS A 409 46.00 -8.32 3.57
N CYS A 410 45.27 -7.63 2.69
CA CYS A 410 44.58 -8.27 1.57
C CYS A 410 45.53 -8.87 0.52
N ASN A 411 46.83 -8.54 0.49
CA ASN A 411 47.79 -9.14 -0.43
C ASN A 411 49.19 -9.28 0.22
N PRO A 412 49.60 -10.49 0.68
CA PRO A 412 50.85 -10.66 1.44
C PRO A 412 52.14 -10.56 0.60
N HIS A 413 52.05 -10.40 -0.72
CA HIS A 413 53.20 -10.26 -1.60
C HIS A 413 53.49 -8.78 -1.90
N ASN A 414 54.12 -8.08 -0.96
CA ASN A 414 55.20 -7.11 -1.23
C ASN A 414 55.59 -6.37 0.06
N THR A 415 56.52 -6.94 0.81
CA THR A 415 57.31 -6.23 1.81
C THR A 415 58.25 -5.27 1.08
N PHE A 416 57.91 -3.98 1.03
CA PHE A 416 58.84 -2.93 0.64
C PHE A 416 59.97 -2.84 1.67
N LYS A 417 61.18 -3.26 1.28
CA LYS A 417 62.43 -2.81 1.91
C LYS A 417 62.67 -1.38 1.47
N GLY A 418 62.51 -0.43 2.39
CA GLY A 418 62.92 0.95 2.18
C GLY A 418 64.44 1.06 2.03
N LYS A 419 64.86 1.88 1.07
CA LYS A 419 66.07 2.69 1.18
C LYS A 419 65.65 4.14 1.30
#